data_AF-A0A956PEY8-F1
#
_entry.id   AF-A0A956PEY8-F1
#
_cell.length_a   1.000
_cell.length_b   1.000
_cell.length_c   1.000
_cell.angle_alpha   90.00
_cell.angle_beta   90.00
_cell.angle_gamma   90.00
#
_symmetry.space_group_name_H-M   'P 1'
#
loop_
_entity.id
_entity.type
_entity.pdbx_description
1 polymer ?
#
loop_
_entity_poly.entity_id
_entity_poly.type
_entity_poly.pdbx_seq_one_letter_code
_entity_poly.pdbx_strand_id
1 'polypeptide(L)' 'MGLRINTNVASITAQKNLGKTLDRLNVSLERLSTGSRINRAADDA' A
#
# COMPACT_ATOMS: atom_id res chain seq x y z
N MET A 1 -11.04 26.52 -3.86
CA MET A 1 -9.97 25.54 -4.13
C MET A 1 -8.76 26.30 -4.67
N GLY A 2 -8.00 26.96 -3.80
CA GLY A 2 -6.87 27.80 -4.21
C GLY A 2 -5.67 26.95 -4.63
N LEU A 3 -4.98 27.37 -5.70
CA LEU A 3 -3.73 26.79 -6.16
C LEU A 3 -2.71 26.79 -5.00
N ARG A 4 -2.49 25.64 -4.38
CA ARG A 4 -1.46 25.48 -3.34
C ARG A 4 -0.11 25.33 -4.03
N ILE A 5 0.56 26.46 -4.25
CA ILE A 5 1.86 26.55 -4.94
C ILE A 5 2.93 25.66 -4.28
N ASN A 6 2.88 25.47 -2.96
CA ASN A 6 3.85 24.69 -2.19
C ASN A 6 3.41 23.25 -1.86
N THR A 7 2.22 22.82 -2.28
CA THR A 7 1.70 21.48 -1.96
C THR A 7 1.36 20.76 -3.24
N ASN A 8 2.29 19.93 -3.71
CA ASN A 8 2.09 19.10 -4.90
C ASN A 8 1.13 17.95 -4.59
N VAL A 9 -0.16 18.15 -4.89
CA VAL A 9 -1.22 17.15 -4.67
C VAL A 9 -0.98 15.87 -5.47
N ALA A 10 -0.35 15.97 -6.66
CA ALA A 10 0.02 14.79 -7.45
C ALA A 10 1.13 13.98 -6.76
N SER A 11 2.15 14.63 -6.19
CA SER A 11 3.18 13.95 -5.39
C SER A 11 2.61 13.28 -4.14
N ILE A 12 1.70 13.95 -3.41
CA ILE A 12 1.04 13.37 -2.23
C ILE A 12 0.20 12.15 -2.63
N THR A 13 -0.52 12.25 -3.74
CA THR A 13 -1.32 11.13 -4.26
C THR A 13 -0.43 9.97 -4.70
N ALA A 14 0.70 10.26 -5.37
CA ALA A 14 1.70 9.27 -5.73
C ALA A 14 2.30 8.58 -4.51
N GLN A 15 2.68 9.34 -3.47
CA GLN A 15 3.19 8.80 -2.20
C GLN A 15 2.14 7.92 -1.50
N LYS A 16 0.87 8.33 -1.47
CA LYS A 16 -0.23 7.54 -0.90
C LYS A 16 -0.45 6.23 -1.66
N ASN A 17 -0.40 6.27 -2.99
CA ASN A 17 -0.51 5.07 -3.82
C ASN A 17 0.72 4.16 -3.66
N LEU A 18 1.92 4.74 -3.56
CA LEU A 18 3.15 4.01 -3.32
C LEU A 18 3.13 3.29 -1.96
N GLY A 19 2.67 3.94 -0.89
CA GLY A 19 2.46 3.29 0.40
C GLY A 19 1.53 2.07 0.31
N LYS A 20 0.38 2.22 -0.36
CA LYS A 20 -0.55 1.10 -0.61
C LYS A 20 0.06 -0.02 -1.45
N THR A 21 0.90 0.30 -2.42
CA THR A 21 1.59 -0.71 -3.23
C THR A 21 2.66 -1.44 -2.43
N LEU A 22 3.37 -0.72 -1.55
CA LEU A 22 4.35 -1.29 -0.64
C LEU A 22 3.69 -2.26 0.35
N ASP A 23 2.53 -1.90 0.91
CA ASP A 23 1.77 -2.80 1.80
C ASP A 23 1.35 -4.08 1.08
N ARG A 24 0.85 -3.97 -0.16
CA ARG A 24 0.50 -5.13 -0.98
C ARG A 24 1.71 -6.00 -1.31
N LEU A 25 2.85 -5.38 -1.58
CA LEU A 25 4.10 -6.08 -1.83
C LEU A 25 4.55 -6.85 -0.59
N ASN A 26 4.52 -6.23 0.59
CA ASN A 26 4.85 -6.88 1.85
C ASN A 26 3.95 -8.09 2.12
N VAL A 27 2.63 -7.97 1.91
CA VAL A 27 1.70 -9.11 2.04
C VAL A 27 2.02 -10.21 1.03
N SER A 28 2.37 -9.84 -0.20
CA SER A 28 2.72 -10.81 -1.25
C SER A 28 4.02 -11.55 -0.91
N LEU A 29 5.00 -10.84 -0.34
CA LEU A 29 6.25 -11.42 0.16
C LEU A 29 6.00 -12.32 1.37
N GLU A 30 5.12 -11.92 2.28
CA GLU A 30 4.72 -12.74 3.44
C GLU A 30 4.11 -14.07 2.97
N ARG A 31 3.18 -14.02 2.01
CA ARG A 31 2.54 -15.21 1.42
C ARG A 31 3.51 -16.08 0.62
N LEU A 32 4.47 -15.47 -0.10
CA LEU A 32 5.52 -16.20 -0.80
C LEU A 32 6.44 -16.93 0.18
N SER A 33 6.80 -16.26 1.28
CA SER A 33 7.70 -16.81 2.30
C SER A 33 7.07 -17.94 3.11
N THR A 34 5.75 -17.95 3.30
CA THR A 34 5.06 -19.02 4.04
C THR A 34 4.45 -20.09 3.16
N GLY A 35 4.34 -19.85 1.84
CA GLY A 35 3.70 -20.76 0.90
C GLY A 35 2.19 -20.93 1.08
N SER A 36 1.57 -20.23 2.04
CA SER A 36 0.13 -20.25 2.30
C SER A 36 -0.52 -18.96 1.85
N ARG A 37 -1.64 -19.06 1.10
CA ARG A 37 -2.39 -17.90 0.59
C ARG A 37 -3.01 -17.06 1.73
N ILE A 38 -3.22 -17.65 2.90
CA ILE A 38 -3.84 -17.06 4.08
C ILE A 38 -2.82 -17.16 5.22
N ASN A 39 -2.26 -16.03 5.65
CA ASN A 39 -1.21 -15.97 6.69
C ASN A 39 -1.65 -15.29 7.99
N ARG A 40 -2.80 -14.60 7.97
CA ARG A 40 -3.34 -13.90 9.12
C ARG A 40 -4.80 -14.32 9.29
N ALA A 41 -5.27 -14.43 10.54
CA ALA A 41 -6.69 -14.63 10.85
C ALA A 41 -7.60 -13.52 10.29
N ALA A 42 -7.02 -12.39 9.87
CA ALA A 42 -7.71 -11.31 9.18
C ALA A 42 -7.86 -11.52 7.65
N ASP A 43 -7.14 -12.46 7.03
CA ASP A 43 -7.34 -12.84 5.62
C ASP A 43 -8.55 -13.81 5.45
N ASP A 44 -9.11 -14.33 6.55
CA ASP A 44 -10.20 -15.33 6.59
C ASP A 44 -11.52 -14.78 7.19
N ALA A 45 -11.66 -13.44 7.30
CA ALA A 45 -12.84 -12.74 7.78
C ALA A 45 -13.44 -11.81 6.71
#